data_AF-A0A2E5E9N4-F1
#
_entry.id   AF-A0A2E5E9N4-F1
#
_cell.length_a   1.000
_cell.length_b   1.000
_cell.length_c   1.000
_cell.angle_alpha   90.00
_cell.angle_beta   90.00
_cell.angle_gamma   90.00
#
_symmetry.space_group_name_H-M   'P 1'
#
loop_
_entity.id
_entity.type
_entity.pdbx_description
1 polymer ?
#
loop_
_entity_poly.entity_id
_entity_poly.type
_entity_poly.pdbx_seq_one_letter_code
_entity_poly.pdbx_strand_id
1 'polypeptide(L)'
;MNIKLQAYFGSGLALLCLLMSLMSNLAMAEDAKPDKLTDQDKRLFDLCWSESTTVDQIQSAIKAGGKVDSRDDNGWTPLMMASESNTHPAVIEALLKAGADVHVHDTKQDHWTPLMVAAAKNSNPKVIELLLKSGAKL
;
A
#
# COMPACT_ATOMS: atom_id res chain seq x y z
N MET A 1 13.60 39.16 6.59
CA MET A 1 12.63 38.07 6.41
C MET A 1 12.71 37.19 7.66
N ASN A 2 11.66 37.24 8.48
CA ASN A 2 11.56 36.68 9.83
C ASN A 2 11.17 35.20 9.77
N ILE A 3 11.95 34.30 10.39
CA ILE A 3 11.40 33.22 11.22
C ILE A 3 12.32 33.08 12.43
N LYS A 4 11.78 33.37 13.62
CA LYS A 4 12.47 33.36 14.90
C LYS A 4 12.70 31.92 15.37
N LEU A 5 13.97 31.56 15.63
CA LEU A 5 14.34 30.50 16.56
C LEU A 5 14.08 30.99 17.99
N GLN A 6 12.95 30.58 18.58
CA GLN A 6 12.67 30.59 20.02
C GLN A 6 11.65 29.46 20.24
N ALA A 7 11.66 28.58 21.22
CA ALA A 7 12.60 28.10 22.22
C ALA A 7 11.86 26.91 22.89
N TYR A 8 12.60 25.96 23.49
CA TYR A 8 12.14 24.95 24.47
C TYR A 8 11.10 23.89 24.06
N PHE A 9 11.54 22.63 23.94
CA PHE A 9 11.29 21.56 24.93
C PHE A 9 12.49 20.58 24.88
N GLY A 10 12.88 20.02 26.03
CA GLY A 10 14.24 19.52 26.31
C GLY A 10 14.87 18.55 25.30
N SER A 11 16.20 18.59 25.22
CA SER A 11 17.06 17.77 24.35
C SER A 11 16.78 16.26 24.41
N GLY A 12 16.16 15.76 25.48
CA GLY A 12 15.68 14.38 25.57
C GLY A 12 14.47 14.05 24.69
N LEU A 13 13.49 14.95 24.55
CA LEU A 13 12.29 14.73 23.73
C LEU A 13 12.55 14.90 22.24
N ALA A 14 13.43 15.82 21.84
CA ALA A 14 13.84 15.95 20.44
C ALA A 14 14.65 14.74 19.97
N LEU A 15 15.54 14.22 20.81
CA LEU A 15 16.26 12.97 20.55
C LEU A 15 15.32 11.76 20.57
N LEU A 16 14.32 11.73 21.46
CA LEU A 16 13.28 10.70 21.46
C LEU A 16 12.37 10.80 20.22
N CYS A 17 11.99 11.99 19.76
CA CYS A 17 11.22 12.16 18.52
C CYS A 17 12.04 11.78 17.29
N LEU A 18 13.33 12.14 17.24
CA LEU A 18 14.26 11.69 16.20
C LEU A 18 14.43 10.17 16.27
N LEU A 19 14.64 9.58 17.45
CA LEU A 19 14.72 8.13 17.64
C LEU A 19 13.39 7.44 17.34
N MET A 20 12.24 8.01 17.64
CA MET A 20 10.92 7.45 17.29
C MET A 20 10.68 7.55 15.78
N SER A 21 11.11 8.64 15.13
CA SER A 21 11.09 8.78 13.68
C SER A 21 12.10 7.84 13.00
N LEU A 22 13.28 7.66 13.58
CA LEU A 22 14.34 6.76 13.10
C LEU A 22 13.96 5.30 13.35
N MET A 23 13.32 4.97 14.46
CA MET A 23 12.82 3.62 14.78
C MET A 23 11.57 3.30 13.98
N SER A 24 10.75 4.29 13.61
CA SER A 24 9.70 4.10 12.60
C SER A 24 10.32 3.74 11.23
N ASN A 25 11.48 4.30 10.90
CA ASN A 25 12.25 4.00 9.69
C ASN A 25 13.12 2.73 9.79
N LEU A 26 13.52 2.33 10.99
CA LEU A 26 14.37 1.14 11.23
C LEU A 26 13.51 -0.13 11.44
N ALA A 27 12.22 0.04 11.72
CA ALA A 27 11.21 -1.02 11.67
C ALA A 27 10.63 -1.21 10.26
N MET A 28 11.24 -0.64 9.22
CA MET A 28 10.97 -1.08 7.85
C MET A 28 11.25 -2.58 7.79
N ALA A 29 10.20 -3.29 7.43
CA ALA A 29 9.94 -4.67 7.76
C ALA A 29 11.11 -5.60 7.44
N GLU A 30 11.21 -6.70 8.20
CA GLU A 30 11.78 -7.95 7.68
C GLU A 30 11.48 -8.04 6.18
N ASP A 31 12.52 -8.16 5.34
CA ASP A 31 12.41 -8.16 3.87
C ASP A 31 11.10 -8.86 3.47
N ALA A 32 10.14 -8.10 2.93
CA ALA A 32 8.84 -8.63 2.59
C ALA A 32 9.06 -9.84 1.68
N LYS A 33 8.76 -11.06 2.14
CA LYS A 33 9.06 -12.27 1.35
C LYS A 33 7.89 -12.55 0.42
N PRO A 34 8.16 -13.01 -0.81
CA PRO A 34 7.10 -13.49 -1.69
C PRO A 34 6.40 -14.70 -1.07
N ASP A 35 5.09 -14.76 -1.25
CA ASP A 35 4.28 -15.91 -0.82
C ASP A 35 4.26 -16.98 -1.91
N LYS A 36 4.08 -18.24 -1.49
CA LYS A 36 3.73 -19.29 -2.44
C LYS A 36 2.26 -19.13 -2.85
N LEU A 37 2.03 -18.40 -3.94
CA LEU A 37 0.68 -18.09 -4.43
C LEU A 37 -0.11 -19.34 -4.84
N THR A 38 -1.34 -19.43 -4.35
CA THR A 38 -2.35 -20.39 -4.82
C THR A 38 -2.97 -19.91 -6.13
N ASP A 39 -3.75 -20.78 -6.79
CA ASP A 39 -4.51 -20.39 -7.99
C ASP A 39 -5.58 -19.33 -7.67
N GLN A 40 -6.10 -19.31 -6.43
CA GLN A 40 -7.06 -18.31 -5.98
C GLN A 40 -6.40 -16.95 -5.78
N ASP A 41 -5.17 -16.92 -5.26
CA ASP A 41 -4.38 -15.69 -5.15
C ASP A 41 -4.08 -15.12 -6.53
N LYS A 42 -3.56 -15.95 -7.45
CA LYS A 42 -3.27 -15.54 -8.83
C LYS A 42 -4.50 -14.99 -9.54
N ARG A 43 -5.66 -15.64 -9.37
CA ARG A 43 -6.94 -15.13 -9.90
C ARG A 43 -7.28 -13.74 -9.35
N LEU A 44 -7.04 -13.50 -8.06
CA LEU A 44 -7.26 -12.17 -7.48
C LEU A 44 -6.31 -11.13 -8.11
N PHE A 45 -5.04 -11.48 -8.33
CA PHE A 45 -4.09 -10.62 -9.05
C PHE A 45 -4.55 -10.29 -10.46
N ASP A 46 -4.95 -11.30 -11.25
CA ASP A 46 -5.43 -11.12 -12.62
C ASP A 46 -6.63 -10.15 -12.69
N LEU A 47 -7.56 -10.28 -11.74
CA LEU A 47 -8.71 -9.39 -11.62
C LEU A 47 -8.28 -7.97 -11.22
N CYS A 48 -7.33 -7.81 -10.29
CA CYS A 48 -6.84 -6.50 -9.86
C CYS A 48 -6.15 -5.73 -11.00
N TRP A 49 -5.42 -6.43 -11.87
CA TRP A 49 -4.76 -5.85 -13.04
C TRP A 49 -5.73 -5.44 -14.16
N SER A 50 -6.84 -6.16 -14.32
CA SER A 50 -7.77 -5.96 -15.44
C SER A 50 -8.63 -4.69 -15.29
N GLU A 51 -8.64 -3.86 -16.34
CA GLU A 51 -9.45 -2.65 -16.42
C GLU A 51 -10.97 -2.94 -16.46
N SER A 52 -11.39 -4.13 -16.89
CA SER A 52 -12.80 -4.50 -17.02
C SER A 52 -13.39 -5.20 -15.78
N THR A 53 -12.61 -5.33 -14.71
CA THR A 53 -13.02 -6.02 -13.50
C THR A 53 -14.08 -5.27 -12.71
N THR A 54 -15.06 -6.01 -12.18
CA THR A 54 -16.09 -5.48 -11.29
C THR A 54 -15.78 -5.74 -9.81
N VAL A 55 -16.38 -4.95 -8.93
CA VAL A 55 -16.31 -5.15 -7.47
C VAL A 55 -16.81 -6.54 -7.08
N ASP A 56 -17.88 -7.04 -7.73
CA ASP A 56 -18.44 -8.35 -7.43
C ASP A 56 -17.47 -9.49 -7.75
N GLN A 57 -16.68 -9.36 -8.82
CA GLN A 57 -15.65 -10.34 -9.16
C GLN A 57 -14.52 -10.35 -8.12
N ILE A 58 -14.06 -9.18 -7.67
CA ILE A 58 -13.07 -9.05 -6.59
C ILE A 58 -13.58 -9.67 -5.30
N GLN A 59 -14.79 -9.31 -4.87
CA GLN A 59 -15.40 -9.86 -3.66
C GLN A 59 -15.60 -11.38 -3.77
N SER A 60 -15.99 -11.88 -4.94
CA SER A 60 -16.15 -13.31 -5.18
C SER A 60 -14.81 -14.05 -5.13
N ALA A 61 -13.74 -13.47 -5.68
CA ALA A 61 -12.40 -14.04 -5.63
C ALA A 61 -11.85 -14.10 -4.19
N ILE A 62 -12.06 -13.04 -3.40
CA ILE A 62 -11.69 -13.02 -1.98
C ILE A 62 -12.47 -14.10 -1.20
N LYS A 63 -13.79 -14.20 -1.41
CA LYS A 63 -14.63 -15.25 -0.79
C LYS A 63 -14.21 -16.66 -1.21
N ALA A 64 -13.68 -16.82 -2.42
CA ALA A 64 -13.18 -18.10 -2.93
C ALA A 64 -11.78 -18.47 -2.40
N GLY A 65 -11.18 -17.62 -1.56
CA GLY A 65 -9.90 -17.88 -0.90
C GLY A 65 -8.73 -17.04 -1.39
N GLY A 66 -8.93 -16.10 -2.31
CA GLY A 66 -7.88 -15.16 -2.73
C GLY A 66 -7.52 -14.22 -1.56
N LYS A 67 -6.26 -14.25 -1.12
CA LYS A 67 -5.84 -13.43 0.02
C LYS A 67 -5.50 -12.02 -0.45
N VAL A 68 -6.03 -11.04 0.27
CA VAL A 68 -5.89 -9.60 -0.06
C VAL A 68 -4.47 -9.06 0.09
N ASP A 69 -3.63 -9.72 0.89
CA ASP A 69 -2.24 -9.32 1.17
C ASP A 69 -1.20 -10.35 0.70
N SER A 70 -1.60 -11.33 -0.11
CA SER A 70 -0.64 -12.25 -0.75
C SER A 70 0.40 -11.44 -1.53
N ARG A 71 1.67 -11.86 -1.46
CA ARG A 71 2.77 -11.23 -2.21
C ARG A 71 3.22 -12.09 -3.38
N ASP A 72 3.27 -11.52 -4.57
CA ASP A 72 3.87 -12.18 -5.73
C ASP A 72 5.40 -12.22 -5.63
N ASP A 73 6.07 -12.76 -6.67
CA ASP A 73 7.53 -12.89 -6.72
C ASP A 73 8.29 -11.54 -6.66
N ASN A 74 7.61 -10.42 -6.92
CA ASN A 74 8.15 -9.06 -6.79
C ASN A 74 7.76 -8.40 -5.45
N GLY A 75 7.04 -9.10 -4.58
CA GLY A 75 6.50 -8.55 -3.34
C GLY A 75 5.25 -7.70 -3.54
N TRP A 76 4.66 -7.73 -4.73
CA TRP A 76 3.47 -6.95 -5.02
C TRP A 76 2.25 -7.59 -4.39
N THR A 77 1.40 -6.75 -3.80
CA THR A 77 0.09 -7.17 -3.29
C THR A 77 -1.01 -6.88 -4.31
N PRO A 78 -2.19 -7.51 -4.21
CA PRO A 78 -3.35 -7.16 -5.02
C PRO A 78 -3.68 -5.66 -5.00
N LEU A 79 -3.49 -4.99 -3.86
CA LEU A 79 -3.69 -3.55 -3.73
C LEU A 79 -2.68 -2.75 -4.57
N MET A 80 -1.40 -3.15 -4.63
CA MET A 80 -0.41 -2.52 -5.52
C MET A 80 -0.77 -2.72 -6.99
N MET A 81 -1.17 -3.93 -7.36
CA MET A 81 -1.57 -4.28 -8.73
C MET A 81 -2.76 -3.41 -9.20
N ALA A 82 -3.80 -3.31 -8.36
CA ALA A 82 -4.94 -2.45 -8.65
C ALA A 82 -4.57 -0.96 -8.61
N SER A 83 -3.66 -0.56 -7.73
CA SER A 83 -3.19 0.84 -7.64
C SER A 83 -2.39 1.28 -8.85
N GLU A 84 -1.70 0.38 -9.56
CA GLU A 84 -1.01 0.69 -10.81
C GLU A 84 -2.00 0.85 -11.98
N SER A 85 -2.80 -0.19 -12.22
CA SER A 85 -3.46 -0.39 -13.52
C SER A 85 -4.97 -0.21 -13.49
N ASN A 86 -5.60 -0.32 -12.32
CA ASN A 86 -7.06 -0.29 -12.26
C ASN A 86 -7.59 1.15 -12.29
N THR A 87 -8.46 1.43 -13.25
CA THR A 87 -9.09 2.74 -13.44
C THR A 87 -10.33 2.94 -12.58
N HIS A 88 -10.84 1.88 -11.92
CA HIS A 88 -12.05 1.86 -11.10
C HIS A 88 -11.73 1.98 -9.61
N PRO A 89 -11.90 3.15 -8.97
CA PRO A 89 -11.56 3.34 -7.55
C PRO A 89 -12.37 2.45 -6.60
N ALA A 90 -13.53 1.95 -7.04
CA ALA A 90 -14.36 1.02 -6.27
C ALA A 90 -13.66 -0.33 -6.03
N VAL A 91 -12.76 -0.78 -6.91
CA VAL A 91 -11.94 -1.98 -6.69
C VAL A 91 -10.95 -1.74 -5.55
N ILE A 92 -10.29 -0.59 -5.53
CA ILE A 92 -9.40 -0.17 -4.44
C ILE A 92 -10.16 -0.15 -3.12
N GLU A 93 -11.34 0.49 -3.09
CA GLU A 93 -12.18 0.53 -1.90
C GLU A 93 -12.61 -0.87 -1.42
N ALA A 94 -12.91 -1.79 -2.34
CA ALA A 94 -13.27 -3.17 -2.00
C ALA A 94 -12.12 -3.93 -1.36
N LEU A 95 -10.89 -3.80 -1.88
CA LEU A 95 -9.68 -4.41 -1.30
C LEU A 95 -9.40 -3.84 0.10
N LEU A 96 -9.49 -2.51 0.27
CA LEU A 96 -9.29 -1.83 1.55
C LEU A 96 -10.34 -2.27 2.59
N LYS A 97 -11.62 -2.35 2.20
CA LYS A 97 -12.69 -2.86 3.08
C LYS A 97 -12.50 -4.33 3.46
N ALA A 98 -11.84 -5.10 2.60
CA ALA A 98 -11.49 -6.49 2.86
C ALA A 98 -10.21 -6.63 3.72
N GLY A 99 -9.59 -5.53 4.13
CA GLY A 99 -8.47 -5.50 5.06
C GLY A 99 -7.09 -5.42 4.42
N ALA A 100 -6.99 -5.10 3.12
CA ALA A 100 -5.70 -4.93 2.48
C ALA A 100 -4.83 -3.87 3.18
N ASP A 101 -3.58 -4.20 3.45
CA ASP A 101 -2.65 -3.31 4.16
C ASP A 101 -2.06 -2.25 3.20
N VAL A 102 -2.25 -0.98 3.55
CA VAL A 102 -1.78 0.19 2.78
C VAL A 102 -0.31 0.51 3.00
N HIS A 103 0.33 -0.10 4.01
CA HIS A 103 1.70 0.17 4.40
C HIS A 103 2.70 -0.89 3.91
N VAL A 104 2.23 -1.86 3.13
CA VAL A 104 3.10 -2.84 2.49
C VAL A 104 4.02 -2.17 1.47
N HIS A 105 5.19 -2.77 1.25
CA HIS A 105 6.10 -2.38 0.19
C HIS A 105 6.53 -3.60 -0.62
N ASP A 106 6.94 -3.37 -1.86
CA ASP A 106 7.48 -4.42 -2.72
C ASP A 106 8.88 -4.89 -2.24
N THR A 107 9.41 -5.95 -2.86
CA THR A 107 10.73 -6.50 -2.52
C THR A 107 11.86 -5.82 -3.28
N LYS A 108 11.57 -4.78 -4.06
CA LYS A 108 12.58 -4.09 -4.88
C LYS A 108 13.35 -3.11 -4.01
N GLN A 109 14.49 -2.65 -4.54
CA GLN A 109 15.38 -1.72 -3.83
C GLN A 109 14.67 -0.41 -3.42
N ASP A 110 13.65 -0.02 -4.18
CA ASP A 110 12.93 1.22 -3.96
C ASP A 110 11.76 1.09 -2.96
N HIS A 111 11.42 -0.14 -2.50
CA HIS A 111 10.36 -0.42 -1.52
C HIS A 111 9.05 0.32 -1.81
N TRP A 112 8.50 0.13 -3.00
CA TRP A 112 7.32 0.89 -3.43
C TRP A 112 6.10 0.50 -2.62
N THR A 113 5.43 1.49 -2.03
CA THR A 113 4.12 1.32 -1.37
C THR A 113 2.98 1.45 -2.39
N PRO A 114 1.74 1.00 -2.07
CA PRO A 114 0.59 1.22 -2.95
C PRO A 114 0.38 2.69 -3.34
N LEU A 115 0.67 3.62 -2.40
CA LEU A 115 0.57 5.06 -2.65
C LEU A 115 1.63 5.52 -3.66
N MET A 116 2.88 5.06 -3.54
CA MET A 116 3.95 5.38 -4.48
C MET A 116 3.65 4.83 -5.88
N VAL A 117 3.16 3.59 -5.96
CA VAL A 117 2.70 2.97 -7.22
C VAL A 117 1.62 3.84 -7.88
N ALA A 118 0.57 4.18 -7.14
CA ALA A 118 -0.52 5.00 -7.65
C ALA A 118 -0.03 6.37 -8.13
N ALA A 119 0.80 7.05 -7.34
CA ALA A 119 1.30 8.39 -7.64
C ALA A 119 2.17 8.44 -8.91
N ALA A 120 2.94 7.38 -9.18
CA ALA A 120 3.84 7.34 -10.33
C ALA A 120 3.17 6.82 -11.61
N LYS A 121 2.16 5.95 -11.49
CA LYS A 121 1.66 5.15 -12.63
C LYS A 121 0.17 5.26 -12.90
N ASN A 122 -0.65 5.61 -11.91
CA ASN A 122 -2.09 5.67 -12.10
C ASN A 122 -2.53 7.06 -12.53
N SER A 123 -3.32 7.13 -13.61
CA SER A 123 -3.85 8.38 -14.13
C SER A 123 -5.07 8.90 -13.36
N ASN A 124 -5.68 8.07 -12.50
CA ASN A 124 -6.87 8.42 -11.73
C ASN A 124 -6.51 8.93 -10.32
N PRO A 125 -6.56 10.26 -10.07
CA PRO A 125 -6.21 10.83 -8.77
C PRO A 125 -7.12 10.34 -7.62
N LYS A 126 -8.29 9.78 -7.93
CA LYS A 126 -9.19 9.24 -6.91
C LYS A 126 -8.58 8.05 -6.16
N VAL A 127 -7.72 7.28 -6.82
CA VAL A 127 -6.98 6.16 -6.19
C VAL A 127 -6.08 6.70 -5.09
N ILE A 128 -5.30 7.76 -5.38
CA ILE A 128 -4.43 8.43 -4.42
C ILE A 128 -5.25 8.95 -3.22
N GLU A 129 -6.38 9.62 -3.47
CA GLU A 129 -7.25 10.10 -2.40
C GLU A 129 -7.74 8.97 -1.48
N LEU A 130 -8.13 7.82 -2.04
CA LEU A 130 -8.63 6.68 -1.26
C LEU A 130 -7.54 6.07 -0.40
N LEU A 131 -6.33 5.90 -0.95
CA LEU A 131 -5.18 5.38 -0.21
C LEU A 131 -4.81 6.31 0.95
N LEU A 132 -4.73 7.62 0.71
CA LEU A 132 -4.46 8.62 1.77
C LEU A 132 -5.55 8.62 2.86
N LYS A 133 -6.83 8.55 2.48
CA LYS A 133 -7.95 8.44 3.44
C LYS A 133 -7.90 7.17 4.26
N SER A 134 -7.29 6.11 3.72
CA SER A 134 -7.11 4.83 4.39
C SER A 134 -5.83 4.78 5.23
N GLY A 135 -5.14 5.92 5.37
CA GLY A 135 -3.99 6.07 6.25
C GLY A 135 -2.64 5.88 5.56
N ALA A 136 -2.59 5.66 4.25
CA ALA A 136 -1.32 5.55 3.51
C ALA A 136 -0.45 6.79 3.75
N LYS A 137 0.86 6.56 3.92
CA LYS A 137 1.84 7.61 4.20
C LYS A 137 2.76 7.78 3.01
N LEU A 138 3.23 9.02 2.84
CA LEU A 138 4.30 9.39 1.92
C LEU A 138 5.63 8.78 2.35
#